data_AF-A0AAD3XX58-F1
#
_entry.id   AF-A0AAD3XX58-F1
#
_cell.length_a   1.000
_cell.length_b   1.000
_cell.length_c   1.000
_cell.angle_alpha   90.00
_cell.angle_beta   90.00
_cell.angle_gamma   90.00
#
_symmetry.space_group_name_H-M   'P 1'
#
loop_
_entity.id
_entity.type
_entity.pdbx_description
1 polymer ?
#
loop_
_entity_poly.entity_id
_entity_poly.type
_entity_poly.pdbx_seq_one_letter_code
_entity_poly.pdbx_strand_id
1 'polypeptide(L)'
;MESEGYDERAAASSSSMICCQADHCTADLTDAKKYHRRHKVCEFHAKAPVVVVAGMHQRFCQQCSKFHELPEFDDMKRSCRRRLAGHNERRRRISSEGHGEGST
;
A
#
# COMPACT_ATOMS: atom_id res chain seq x y z
N MET A 1 22.59 -51.22 7.00
CA MET A 1 22.61 -49.98 7.81
C MET A 1 23.72 -49.13 7.23
N GLU A 2 23.55 -47.81 7.22
CA GLU A 2 24.47 -46.81 6.64
C GLU A 2 24.24 -46.63 5.12
N SER A 3 24.03 -45.43 4.56
CA SER A 3 23.89 -44.07 5.11
C SER A 3 23.46 -43.15 3.95
N GLU A 4 22.43 -42.35 4.23
CA GLU A 4 22.21 -40.94 3.88
C GLU A 4 22.83 -40.34 2.61
N GLY A 5 21.95 -39.80 1.77
CA GLY A 5 22.29 -38.96 0.61
C GLY A 5 21.04 -38.31 0.04
N TYR A 6 20.27 -37.59 0.86
CA TYR A 6 19.31 -36.63 0.34
C TYR A 6 20.12 -35.41 -0.11
N ASP A 7 20.35 -35.32 -1.42
CA ASP A 7 20.88 -34.12 -2.06
C ASP A 7 19.94 -32.95 -1.76
N GLU A 8 20.18 -32.25 -0.65
CA GLU A 8 19.59 -30.96 -0.37
C GLU A 8 20.24 -29.96 -1.33
N ARG A 9 19.74 -29.98 -2.56
CA ARG A 9 19.99 -28.94 -3.54
C ARG A 9 19.38 -27.67 -2.96
N ALA A 10 20.19 -26.95 -2.20
CA ALA A 10 20.08 -25.51 -2.00
C ALA A 10 20.19 -24.85 -3.39
N ALA A 11 19.10 -24.95 -4.15
CA ALA A 11 18.83 -24.01 -5.21
C ALA A 11 18.68 -22.68 -4.48
N ALA A 12 19.79 -21.93 -4.45
CA ALA A 12 19.79 -20.51 -4.29
C ALA A 12 18.88 -19.94 -5.39
N SER A 13 17.57 -20.05 -5.18
CA SER A 13 16.61 -19.17 -5.79
C SER A 13 17.07 -17.81 -5.29
N SER A 14 17.59 -17.01 -6.21
CA SER A 14 17.74 -15.58 -6.07
C SER A 14 16.35 -14.97 -5.88
N SER A 15 15.70 -15.33 -4.77
CA SER A 15 14.61 -14.58 -4.16
C SER A 15 15.24 -13.26 -3.83
N SER A 16 15.15 -12.35 -4.80
CA SER A 16 15.53 -10.96 -4.66
C SER A 16 14.80 -10.49 -3.42
N MET A 17 15.52 -10.34 -2.30
CA MET A 17 14.92 -10.00 -1.00
C MET A 17 14.01 -8.80 -1.23
N ILE A 18 12.71 -9.01 -1.05
CA ILE A 18 11.73 -7.95 -1.26
C ILE A 18 11.69 -7.19 0.06
N CYS A 19 12.37 -6.05 0.13
CA CYS A 19 12.34 -5.18 1.30
C CYS A 19 11.31 -4.06 1.14
N CYS A 20 10.98 -3.43 2.27
CA CYS A 20 10.19 -2.20 2.28
C CYS A 20 10.94 -1.07 1.59
N GLN A 21 10.26 -0.28 0.75
CA GLN A 21 10.87 0.85 0.04
C GLN A 21 11.13 2.10 0.91
N ALA A 22 10.85 2.04 2.21
CA ALA A 22 11.02 3.18 3.10
C ALA A 22 12.51 3.34 3.47
N ASP A 23 12.97 4.58 3.54
CA ASP A 23 14.33 4.89 3.95
C ASP A 23 14.63 4.29 5.32
N HIS A 24 15.81 3.71 5.44
CA HIS A 24 16.29 3.02 6.65
C HIS A 24 15.39 1.85 7.13
N CYS A 25 14.46 1.36 6.30
CA CYS A 25 13.65 0.20 6.63
C CYS A 25 14.24 -1.07 6.01
N THR A 26 14.70 -1.98 6.87
CA THR A 26 15.22 -3.30 6.46
C THR A 26 14.21 -4.42 6.61
N ALA A 27 12.92 -4.09 6.75
CA ALA A 27 11.86 -5.08 6.92
C ALA A 27 11.80 -5.98 5.68
N ASP A 28 12.08 -7.28 5.89
CA ASP A 28 11.89 -8.32 4.89
C ASP A 28 10.40 -8.55 4.64
N LEU A 29 10.03 -8.66 3.37
CA LEU A 29 8.65 -8.90 2.95
C LEU A 29 8.49 -10.29 2.33
N THR A 30 9.50 -11.17 2.36
CA THR A 30 9.48 -12.49 1.70
C THR A 30 8.28 -13.31 2.17
N ASP A 31 8.03 -13.33 3.49
CA ASP A 31 6.88 -13.99 4.13
C ASP A 31 5.67 -13.07 4.37
N ALA A 32 5.73 -11.81 3.91
CA ALA A 32 4.62 -10.87 4.11
C ALA A 32 3.41 -11.22 3.22
N LYS A 33 2.23 -10.72 3.63
CA LYS A 33 0.99 -10.86 2.83
C LYS A 33 1.21 -10.34 1.40
N LYS A 34 0.56 -10.97 0.42
CA LYS A 34 0.70 -10.66 -1.02
C LYS A 34 0.60 -9.17 -1.34
N TYR A 35 -0.29 -8.44 -0.65
CA TYR A 35 -0.45 -7.00 -0.79
C TYR A 35 0.85 -6.23 -0.46
N HIS A 36 1.44 -6.49 0.70
CA HIS A 36 2.68 -5.86 1.17
C HIS A 36 3.86 -6.15 0.23
N ARG A 37 3.98 -7.41 -0.22
CA ARG A 37 4.98 -7.81 -1.23
C ARG A 37 4.82 -7.06 -2.54
N ARG A 38 3.60 -7.03 -3.09
CA ARG A 38 3.30 -6.38 -4.37
C ARG A 38 3.64 -4.89 -4.33
N HIS A 39 3.38 -4.22 -3.19
CA HIS A 39 3.56 -2.79 -3.04
C HIS A 39 4.86 -2.40 -2.33
N LYS A 40 5.74 -3.37 -2.04
CA LYS A 40 7.03 -3.19 -1.37
C LYS A 40 6.91 -2.28 -0.14
N VAL A 41 5.94 -2.59 0.72
CA VAL A 41 5.64 -1.81 1.92
C VAL A 41 5.30 -2.76 3.07
N CYS A 42 5.90 -2.56 4.25
CA CYS A 42 5.58 -3.36 5.43
C CYS A 42 4.26 -2.91 6.09
N GLU A 43 3.70 -3.74 6.98
CA GLU A 43 2.44 -3.40 7.67
C GLU A 43 2.52 -2.09 8.47
N PHE A 44 3.70 -1.78 9.01
CA PHE A 44 3.94 -0.55 9.74
C PHE A 44 3.86 0.69 8.82
N HIS A 45 4.67 0.73 7.76
CA HIS A 45 4.70 1.87 6.83
C HIS A 45 3.43 2.02 5.98
N ALA A 46 2.65 0.95 5.79
CA ALA A 46 1.34 1.04 5.17
C ALA A 46 0.32 1.80 6.04
N LYS A 47 0.54 1.86 7.36
CA LYS A 47 -0.34 2.52 8.34
C LYS A 47 0.24 3.80 8.92
N ALA A 48 1.55 4.00 8.81
CA ALA A 48 2.27 5.14 9.34
C ALA A 48 1.74 6.48 8.77
N PRO A 49 1.64 7.53 9.60
CA PRO A 49 1.22 8.85 9.13
C PRO A 49 2.27 9.51 8.24
N VAL A 50 3.56 9.26 8.52
CA VAL A 50 4.71 9.82 7.82
C VAL A 50 5.76 8.73 7.63
N VAL A 51 6.33 8.65 6.42
CA VAL A 51 7.39 7.73 6.02
C VAL A 51 8.37 8.49 5.15
N VAL A 52 9.67 8.34 5.40
CA VAL A 52 10.68 8.88 4.49
C VAL A 52 10.89 7.88 3.35
N VAL A 53 10.78 8.32 2.11
CA VAL A 53 11.07 7.51 0.92
C VAL A 53 11.83 8.40 -0.05
N ALA A 54 13.02 7.97 -0.47
CA ALA A 54 13.91 8.76 -1.33
C ALA A 54 14.19 10.16 -0.75
N GLY A 55 14.36 10.25 0.57
CA GLY A 55 14.60 11.50 1.29
C GLY A 55 13.41 12.46 1.42
N MET A 56 12.21 12.06 0.97
CA MET A 56 11.01 12.90 1.04
C MET A 56 10.02 12.37 2.08
N HIS A 57 9.33 13.27 2.78
CA HIS A 57 8.23 12.90 3.67
C HIS A 57 6.99 12.53 2.84
N GLN A 58 6.67 11.24 2.86
CA GLN A 58 5.57 10.65 2.13
C GLN A 58 4.62 9.88 3.06
N ARG A 59 3.44 9.56 2.54
CA ARG A 59 2.45 8.71 3.20
C ARG A 59 1.88 7.72 2.19
N PHE A 60 1.60 6.51 2.65
CA PHE A 60 1.01 5.48 1.80
C PHE A 60 -0.48 5.71 1.61
N CYS A 61 -0.92 5.94 0.36
CA CYS A 61 -2.33 6.07 0.02
C CYS A 61 -2.96 4.70 -0.22
N GLN A 62 -3.91 4.29 0.64
CA GLN A 62 -4.55 2.98 0.55
C GLN A 62 -5.36 2.78 -0.74
N GLN A 63 -5.86 3.87 -1.31
CA GLN A 63 -6.66 3.86 -2.54
C GLN A 63 -5.81 3.78 -3.81
N CYS A 64 -4.60 4.35 -3.77
CA CYS A 64 -3.66 4.31 -4.89
C CYS A 64 -2.66 3.16 -4.78
N SER A 65 -2.52 2.57 -3.58
CA SER A 65 -1.45 1.63 -3.21
C SER A 65 -0.05 2.13 -3.58
N LYS A 66 0.20 3.43 -3.32
CA LYS A 66 1.45 4.14 -3.61
C LYS A 66 1.77 5.16 -2.52
N PHE A 67 3.04 5.50 -2.39
CA PHE A 67 3.48 6.64 -1.59
C PHE A 67 3.25 7.94 -2.35
N HIS A 68 2.73 8.93 -1.64
CA HIS A 68 2.53 10.30 -2.11
C HIS A 68 3.15 11.24 -1.07
N GLU A 69 3.58 12.42 -1.48
CA GLU A 69 4.11 13.41 -0.54
C GLU A 69 3.04 13.85 0.46
N LEU A 70 3.42 14.19 1.69
CA LEU A 70 2.47 14.65 2.71
C LEU A 70 1.52 15.78 2.26
N PRO A 71 1.96 16.78 1.46
CA PRO A 71 1.06 17.83 0.98
C PRO A 71 -0.09 17.34 0.09
N GLU A 72 -0.01 16.13 -0.47
CA GLU A 72 -1.08 15.52 -1.25
C GLU A 72 -2.21 14.91 -0.38
N PHE A 73 -2.08 14.96 0.95
CA PHE A 73 -3.07 14.46 1.89
C PHE A 73 -3.74 15.60 2.66
N ASP A 74 -4.96 15.33 3.12
CA ASP A 74 -5.52 16.05 4.26
C ASP A 74 -5.23 15.15 5.47
N ASP A 75 -4.52 15.62 6.50
CA ASP A 75 -4.03 14.79 7.63
C ASP A 75 -5.10 13.86 8.25
N MET A 76 -6.35 14.33 8.23
CA MET A 76 -7.55 13.63 8.69
C MET A 76 -7.94 12.40 7.84
N LYS A 77 -7.38 12.22 6.63
CA LYS A 77 -7.78 11.20 5.67
C LYS A 77 -6.58 10.39 5.17
N ARG A 78 -6.79 9.07 5.03
CA ARG A 78 -5.76 8.09 4.60
C ARG A 78 -5.65 7.93 3.07
N SER A 79 -6.34 8.78 2.32
CA SER A 79 -6.35 8.80 0.85
C SER A 79 -5.90 10.18 0.36
N CYS A 80 -5.13 10.23 -0.72
CA CYS A 80 -4.71 11.50 -1.31
C CYS A 80 -5.90 12.33 -1.82
N ARG A 81 -5.72 13.65 -1.84
CA ARG A 81 -6.74 14.66 -2.22
C ARG A 81 -7.35 14.38 -3.59
N ARG A 82 -6.52 13.98 -4.56
CA ARG A 82 -6.96 13.65 -5.94
C ARG A 82 -8.05 12.58 -5.96
N ARG A 83 -7.90 11.52 -5.16
CA ARG A 83 -8.87 10.43 -5.11
C ARG A 83 -10.13 10.82 -4.34
N LEU A 84 -9.95 11.57 -3.26
CA LEU A 84 -11.04 12.07 -2.44
C LEU A 84 -11.97 13.04 -3.20
N ALA A 85 -11.42 13.90 -4.06
CA ALA A 85 -12.19 14.82 -4.88
C ALA A 85 -13.22 14.07 -5.75
N GLY A 86 -12.82 12.98 -6.41
CA GLY A 86 -13.73 12.14 -7.19
C GLY A 86 -14.81 11.47 -6.37
N HIS A 87 -14.50 11.00 -5.15
CA HIS A 87 -15.51 10.45 -4.24
C HIS A 87 -16.53 11.50 -3.78
N ASN A 88 -16.05 12.70 -3.45
CA ASN A 88 -16.92 13.79 -3.00
C ASN A 88 -17.87 14.26 -4.11
N GLU A 89 -17.37 14.38 -5.34
CA GLU A 89 -18.20 14.73 -6.50
C GLU A 89 -19.30 13.70 -6.75
N ARG A 90 -18.96 12.41 -6.76
CA ARG A 90 -19.95 11.33 -6.93
C ARG A 90 -20.99 11.34 -5.82
N ARG A 91 -20.59 11.55 -4.56
CA ARG A 91 -21.54 11.67 -3.45
C ARG A 91 -22.49 12.87 -3.62
N ARG A 92 -21.99 14.03 -4.03
CA ARG A 92 -22.83 15.21 -4.28
C ARG A 92 -23.89 14.94 -5.35
N ARG A 93 -23.53 14.24 -6.44
CA ARG A 93 -24.49 13.88 -7.51
C ARG A 93 -25.57 12.90 -7.04
N ILE A 94 -25.20 11.86 -6.28
CA ILE A 94 -26.19 10.89 -5.76
C ILE A 94 -27.14 11.55 -4.76
N SER A 95 -26.67 12.52 -3.97
CA SER A 95 -27.53 13.26 -3.04
C SER A 95 -28.48 14.24 -3.73
N SER A 96 -28.17 14.71 -4.95
CA SER A 96 -29.07 15.55 -5.75
C SER A 96 -30.07 14.73 -6.58
N GLU A 97 -29.72 13.51 -7.00
CA GLU A 97 -30.58 12.62 -7.80
C GLU A 97 -31.58 11.79 -6.97
N GLY A 98 -31.68 12.04 -5.66
CA GLY A 98 -32.62 11.35 -4.76
C GLY A 98 -34.01 12.00 -4.65
N HIS A 99 -34.29 13.06 -5.41
CA HIS A 99 -35.58 13.75 -5.46
C HIS A 99 -36.03 13.91 -6.92
N GLY A 100 -36.66 12.87 -7.44
CA GLY A 100 -37.25 12.81 -8.78
C GLY A 100 -37.13 11.35 -9.23
N GLU A 101 -38.16 10.53 -9.28
CA GLU A 101 -39.56 10.81 -9.47
C GLU A 101 -40.33 9.51 -9.18
N GLY A 102 -41.18 9.57 -8.17
CA GLY A 102 -42.26 8.62 -7.92
C GLY A 102 -43.54 9.45 -7.85
N SER A 103 -44.07 9.82 -9.01
CA SER A 103 -45.42 10.35 -9.13
C SER A 103 -46.03 9.83 -10.42
N THR A 104 -47.17 9.17 -10.20
CA THR A 104 -48.13 8.55 -11.14
C THR A 104 -47.71 7.23 -11.76
#